data_AF-A0A7V1ALP7-F1
#
_entry.id   AF-A0A7V1ALP7-F1
#
_cell.length_a   1.000
_cell.length_b   1.000
_cell.length_c   1.000
_cell.angle_alpha   90.00
_cell.angle_beta   90.00
_cell.angle_gamma   90.00
#
_symmetry.space_group_name_H-M   'P 1'
#
loop_
_entity.id
_entity.type
_entity.pdbx_description
1 polymer ?
#
loop_
_entity_poly.entity_id
_entity_poly.type
_entity_poly.pdbx_seq_one_letter_code
_entity_poly.pdbx_strand_id
1 'polypeptide(L)' 'VIISAHGNSLRALVKYLDNISDQAIPHLNIPTGIPLIYELDNDLEPIKHYYLGDPEAIKKAAEAVANQGKAIT' A
#
# COMPACT_ATOMS: atom_id res chain seq x y z
N VAL A 1 3.09 -10.87 12.60
CA VAL A 1 3.07 -11.66 11.34
C VAL A 1 3.80 -10.85 10.27
N ILE A 2 4.56 -11.47 9.37
CA ILE A 2 5.13 -10.80 8.19
C ILE A 2 4.51 -11.40 6.93
N ILE A 3 4.07 -10.54 6.00
CA ILE A 3 3.47 -10.93 4.73
C ILE A 3 4.36 -10.39 3.60
N SER A 4 4.94 -11.28 2.80
CA SER A 4 5.69 -10.93 1.59
C SER A 4 4.87 -11.38 0.38
N ALA A 5 4.44 -10.42 -0.45
CA ALA A 5 3.55 -10.65 -1.58
C ALA A 5 3.77 -9.62 -2.69
N HIS A 6 2.90 -9.63 -3.70
CA HIS A 6 2.96 -8.74 -4.86
C HIS A 6 1.94 -7.61 -4.78
N GLY A 7 2.10 -6.58 -5.60
CA GLY A 7 1.28 -5.36 -5.57
C GLY A 7 -0.24 -5.60 -5.63
N ASN A 8 -0.72 -6.49 -6.49
CA ASN A 8 -2.17 -6.75 -6.59
C ASN A 8 -2.73 -7.48 -5.36
N SER A 9 -1.99 -8.47 -4.84
CA SER A 9 -2.38 -9.21 -3.64
C SER A 9 -2.37 -8.30 -2.40
N LEU A 10 -1.34 -7.45 -2.28
CA LEU A 10 -1.27 -6.47 -1.19
C LEU A 10 -2.38 -5.42 -1.30
N ARG A 11 -2.69 -4.93 -2.50
CA ARG A 11 -3.83 -4.02 -2.70
C ARG A 11 -5.16 -4.64 -2.30
N ALA A 12 -5.38 -5.92 -2.60
CA ALA A 12 -6.59 -6.62 -2.16
C ALA A 12 -6.70 -6.69 -0.62
N LEU A 13 -5.58 -6.96 0.06
CA LEU A 13 -5.54 -6.98 1.53
C LEU A 13 -5.77 -5.58 2.12
N VAL A 14 -5.08 -4.56 1.61
CA VAL A 14 -5.27 -3.17 2.04
C VAL A 14 -6.70 -2.70 1.79
N LYS A 15 -7.30 -3.08 0.64
CA LYS A 15 -8.71 -2.80 0.35
C LYS A 15 -9.64 -3.35 1.43
N TYR A 16 -9.41 -4.60 1.85
CA TYR A 16 -10.20 -5.26 2.88
C TYR A 16 -10.03 -4.59 4.25
N LEU A 17 -8.79 -4.33 4.67
CA LEU A 17 -8.50 -3.72 5.97
C LEU A 17 -9.00 -2.28 6.06
N ASP A 18 -8.70 -1.46 5.06
CA ASP A 18 -9.02 -0.02 5.09
C ASP A 18 -10.38 0.31 4.45
N ASN A 19 -11.20 -0.70 4.14
CA ASN A 19 -12.52 -0.54 3.52
C ASN A 19 -12.50 0.35 2.26
N ILE A 20 -11.46 0.19 1.42
CA ILE A 20 -11.28 1.02 0.21
C ILE A 20 -12.32 0.62 -0.84
N SER A 21 -12.97 1.62 -1.43
CA SER A 21 -13.96 1.41 -2.49
C SER A 21 -13.36 0.88 -3.78
N ASP A 22 -14.17 0.23 -4.61
CA ASP A 22 -13.77 -0.23 -5.95
C ASP A 22 -13.31 0.91 -6.87
N GLN A 23 -13.79 2.12 -6.63
CA GLN A 23 -13.39 3.31 -7.38
C GLN A 23 -12.03 3.85 -6.91
N ALA A 24 -11.69 3.71 -5.64
CA ALA A 24 -10.44 4.21 -5.07
C ALA A 24 -9.27 3.22 -5.23
N ILE A 25 -9.53 1.91 -5.22
CA ILE A 25 -8.46 0.89 -5.26
C ILE A 25 -7.53 0.97 -6.50
N PRO A 26 -7.97 1.38 -7.71
CA PRO A 26 -7.07 1.52 -8.85
C PRO A 26 -6.03 2.63 -8.66
N HIS A 27 -6.32 3.61 -7.80
CA HIS A 27 -5.46 4.75 -7.52
C HIS A 27 -4.49 4.52 -6.35
N LEU A 28 -4.65 3.41 -5.61
CA LEU A 28 -3.74 3.03 -4.54
C LEU A 28 -2.43 2.51 -5.14
N ASN A 29 -1.31 3.18 -4.85
CA ASN A 29 0.03 2.78 -5.26
C ASN A 29 0.84 2.38 -4.03
N ILE A 30 1.11 1.09 -3.88
CA ILE A 30 1.92 0.55 -2.78
C ILE A 30 3.40 0.58 -3.23
N PRO A 31 4.29 1.33 -2.56
CA PRO A 31 5.70 1.39 -2.91
C PRO A 31 6.37 0.03 -2.77
N THR A 32 7.28 -0.28 -3.69
CA THR A 32 8.01 -1.54 -3.69
C THR A 32 9.11 -1.54 -2.62
N GLY A 33 9.21 -2.63 -1.85
CA GLY A 33 10.30 -2.84 -0.90
C GLY A 33 10.23 -2.01 0.38
N ILE A 34 9.13 -1.31 0.64
CA ILE A 34 8.93 -0.51 1.85
C ILE A 34 7.92 -1.21 2.77
N PRO A 35 8.27 -1.49 4.04
CA PRO A 35 7.33 -2.10 4.98
C PRO A 35 6.12 -1.20 5.26
N LEU A 36 4.91 -1.74 5.08
CA LEU A 36 3.66 -1.15 5.54
C LEU A 36 3.25 -1.83 6.86
N ILE A 37 3.21 -1.06 7.93
CA ILE A 37 2.86 -1.54 9.27
C ILE A 37 1.37 -1.32 9.48
N TYR A 38 0.68 -2.36 9.95
CA TYR A 38 -0.68 -2.28 10.48
C TYR A 38 -0.65 -2.61 11.97
N GLU A 39 -1.28 -1.76 12.77
CA GLU A 39 -1.65 -2.08 14.15
C GLU A 39 -3.13 -2.44 14.17
N LEU A 40 -3.45 -3.64 14.63
CA LEU A 40 -4.82 -4.17 14.70
C LEU A 40 -5.23 -4.34 16.16
N ASP A 41 -6.53 -4.25 16.43
CA ASP A 41 -7.10 -4.60 17.73
C ASP A 41 -7.35 -6.12 17.88
N ASN A 42 -8.04 -6.51 18.96
CA ASN A 42 -8.33 -7.91 19.25
C ASN A 42 -9.35 -8.53 18.28
N ASP A 43 -10.15 -7.71 17.61
CA ASP A 43 -11.14 -8.11 16.60
C ASP A 43 -10.55 -8.06 15.18
N LEU A 44 -9.23 -7.80 15.07
CA LEU A 44 -8.46 -7.65 13.84
C LEU A 44 -8.86 -6.43 13.01
N GLU A 45 -9.50 -5.44 13.63
CA GLU A 45 -9.79 -4.16 12.98
C GLU A 45 -8.55 -3.26 13.02
N PRO A 46 -8.23 -2.56 11.92
CA PRO A 46 -7.07 -1.68 11.88
C PRO A 46 -7.27 -0.41 12.71
N ILE A 47 -6.37 -0.21 13.67
CA ILE A 47 -6.27 0.99 14.51
C ILE A 47 -5.55 2.11 13.74
N LYS A 48 -4.44 1.77 13.07
CA LYS A 48 -3.69 2.66 12.18
C LYS A 48 -2.75 1.86 11.27
N HIS A 49 -2.33 2.49 10.19
CA HIS A 49 -1.27 1.97 9.33
C HIS A 49 -0.29 3.07 8.93
N TYR A 50 0.97 2.70 8.69
CA TYR A 50 2.01 3.64 8.25
C TYR A 50 3.17 2.92 7.56
N TYR A 51 3.80 3.59 6.61
CA TYR A 51 5.05 3.11 6.01
C TYR A 51 6.22 3.37 6.96
N LEU A 52 7.11 2.39 7.09
CA LEU A 52 8.32 2.52 7.89
C LEU A 52 9.48 3.06 7.03
N GLY A 53 10.02 4.22 7.38
CA GLY A 53 11.19 4.80 6.72
C GLY A 53 11.10 6.31 6.53
N ASP A 54 11.94 6.83 5.65
CA ASP A 54 11.99 8.26 5.30
C ASP A 54 10.77 8.67 4.44
N PRO A 55 10.00 9.70 4.84
CA PRO A 55 8.79 10.11 4.11
C PRO A 55 9.02 10.53 2.65
N GLU A 56 10.14 11.18 2.34
CA GLU A 56 10.43 11.62 0.96
C GLU A 56 10.77 10.43 0.06
N ALA A 57 11.56 9.48 0.56
CA ALA A 57 11.88 8.24 -0.14
C ALA A 57 10.62 7.40 -0.40
N ILE A 58 9.73 7.31 0.59
CA ILE A 58 8.45 6.59 0.47
C ILE A 58 7.58 7.24 -0.62
N LYS A 59 7.45 8.57 -0.60
CA LYS A 59 6.68 9.32 -1.60
C LYS A 59 7.22 9.08 -3.01
N LYS A 60 8.54 9.22 -3.21
CA LYS A 60 9.20 8.97 -4.49
C LYS A 60 8.98 7.54 -4.99
N ALA A 61 9.04 6.55 -4.10
CA ALA A 61 8.80 5.15 -4.45
C ALA A 61 7.34 4.89 -4.87
N ALA A 62 6.37 5.49 -4.18
CA ALA A 62 4.95 5.39 -4.53
C ALA A 62 4.65 6.06 -5.89
N GLU A 63 5.24 7.24 -6.13
CA GLU A 63 5.16 7.93 -7.42
C GLU A 63 5.81 7.12 -8.54
N ALA A 64 6.94 6.46 -8.29
CA ALA A 64 7.57 5.57 -9.25
C ALA A 64 6.63 4.44 -9.67
N VAL A 65 5.93 3.81 -8.71
CA VAL A 65 4.91 2.78 -9.00
C VAL A 65 3.74 3.37 -9.80
N ALA A 66 3.25 4.56 -9.45
CA ALA A 66 2.16 5.21 -10.18
C ALA A 66 2.52 5.52 -11.65
N ASN A 67 3.80 5.73 -11.94
CA ASN A 67 4.30 6.01 -13.28
C ASN A 67 4.67 4.74 -14.06
N GLN A 68 4.68 3.56 -13.43
CA GLN A 68 4.90 2.29 -14.12
C GLN A 68 3.71 2.03 -15.05
N GLY A 69 3.92 2.18 -16.36
CA GLY A 69 2.87 2.03 -17.38
C GLY A 69 2.50 3.32 -18.09
N LYS A 70 3.05 4.48 -17.69
CA LYS A 70 3.04 5.66 -18.57
C LYS A 70 3.96 5.38 -19.75
N ALA A 71 3.40 5.38 -20.96
CA ALA A 71 4.18 5.25 -22.18
C ALA A 71 5.18 6.41 -22.27
N ILE A 72 6.42 6.10 -22.63
CA ILE A 72 7.39 7.10 -23.07
C ILE A 72 6.95 7.48 -24.48
N THR A 73 6.08 8.48 -24.59
CA THR A 73 5.72 9.14 -25.86
C THR A 73 6.20 10.57 -25.82
#